data_AF-A0A6P0I9B7-F1
#
_entry.id   AF-A0A6P0I9B7-F1
#
_cell.length_a   1.000
_cell.length_b   1.000
_cell.length_c   1.000
_cell.angle_alpha   90.00
_cell.angle_beta   90.00
_cell.angle_gamma   90.00
#
_symmetry.space_group_name_H-M   'P 1'
#
loop_
_entity.id
_entity.type
_entity.pdbx_description
1 polymer ?
#
loop_
_entity_poly.entity_id
_entity_poly.type
_entity_poly.pdbx_seq_one_letter_code
_entity_poly.pdbx_strand_id
1 'polypeptide(L)'
;WYFVGTASFAGAAFLWLMMYVYVPGATILLLASLLTGLSFVASAALLPHTVRAIPLVTSRERGFGLMAAAIVMITGSIGVLFMFSEQYIAHAEFNQIQATAESVAEIDQAALTAYSRYQDDAFLGVRARVALLEMNRLLNVSEPTENDQQRFLDVSGQAVAITEQAISVAPNNAGYHALQAVIFNNLAVAGIQDALGRATSSIETAKAIDPNNPSYALAEAQMAVRRGDAGAARTALTEALGQKRNFTEALFLLTQLDIAEGNTESAIANTQAIITLEPNNPTRYYQLGVLQTAAANTEGALVAYTAALTLDPNYANARYFRALLLAEAGETETAISELRIVQESNQENESLTAIIAQLESGEFVSAPIAPQGDETPVSEPAPEDADGTVTSPVVPDSDLLTPLNTPPAADEEEVSEPVTESTEPTEETESEEAGT
;
A
#
# COMPACT_ATOMS: atom_id res chain seq x y z
N TRP A 1 31.47 11.31 35.06
CA TRP A 1 32.27 11.65 33.85
C TRP A 1 32.73 10.44 33.06
N TYR A 2 33.33 9.40 33.67
CA TYR A 2 33.80 8.21 32.94
C TYR A 2 32.74 7.58 32.03
N PHE A 3 31.62 7.16 32.62
CA PHE A 3 30.52 6.55 31.88
C PHE A 3 29.94 7.48 30.80
N VAL A 4 29.80 8.78 31.11
CA VAL A 4 29.33 9.80 30.16
C VAL A 4 30.29 9.94 28.97
N GLY A 5 31.59 9.94 29.21
CA GLY A 5 32.61 10.01 28.15
C GLY A 5 32.62 8.77 27.26
N THR A 6 32.59 7.57 27.85
CA THR A 6 32.57 6.32 27.08
C THR A 6 31.30 6.18 26.26
N ALA A 7 30.13 6.48 26.85
CA ALA A 7 28.84 6.38 26.16
C ALA A 7 28.71 7.44 25.05
N SER A 8 29.12 8.69 25.30
CA SER A 8 29.08 9.74 24.28
C SER A 8 30.10 9.54 23.17
N PHE A 9 31.30 9.01 23.46
CA PHE A 9 32.26 8.62 22.44
C PHE A 9 31.73 7.49 21.55
N ALA A 10 31.21 6.42 22.16
CA ALA A 10 30.63 5.30 21.41
C ALA A 10 29.43 5.75 20.55
N GLY A 11 28.55 6.58 21.12
CA GLY A 11 27.42 7.15 20.38
C GLY A 11 27.85 8.08 19.24
N ALA A 12 28.81 8.97 19.47
CA ALA A 12 29.36 9.82 18.41
C ALA A 12 29.99 8.99 17.29
N ALA A 13 30.84 8.01 17.63
CA ALA A 13 31.50 7.13 16.66
C ALA A 13 30.49 6.34 15.84
N PHE A 14 29.44 5.80 16.48
CA PHE A 14 28.35 5.12 15.80
C PHE A 14 27.61 6.03 14.82
N LEU A 15 27.22 7.23 15.26
CA LEU A 15 26.47 8.16 14.39
C LEU A 15 27.30 8.66 13.21
N TRP A 16 28.60 8.93 13.40
CA TRP A 16 29.50 9.29 12.30
C TRP A 16 29.72 8.11 11.34
N LEU A 17 29.79 6.87 11.85
CA LEU A 17 29.95 5.68 11.01
C LEU A 17 28.67 5.37 10.21
N MET A 18 27.50 5.59 10.80
CA MET A 18 26.21 5.45 10.10
C MET A 18 26.06 6.41 8.92
N MET A 19 26.81 7.52 8.88
CA MET A 19 26.80 8.42 7.71
C MET A 19 27.31 7.76 6.43
N TYR A 20 28.09 6.68 6.52
CA TYR A 20 28.53 5.90 5.36
C TYR A 20 27.44 4.97 4.82
N VAL A 21 26.43 4.67 5.62
CA VAL A 21 25.35 3.72 5.29
C VAL A 21 24.06 4.47 4.95
N TYR A 22 23.87 5.67 5.51
CA TYR A 22 22.64 6.45 5.41
C TYR A 22 22.94 7.95 5.45
N VAL A 23 22.22 8.77 4.67
CA VAL A 23 22.35 10.24 4.70
C VAL A 23 21.63 10.78 5.95
N PRO A 24 22.35 11.23 6.99
CA PRO A 24 21.72 11.66 8.23
C PRO A 24 20.90 12.94 8.04
N GLY A 25 19.71 12.98 8.61
CA GLY A 25 18.97 14.24 8.77
C GLY A 25 19.71 15.21 9.70
N ALA A 26 19.32 16.49 9.67
CA ALA A 26 19.93 17.54 10.49
C ALA A 26 19.95 17.20 12.00
N THR A 27 18.93 16.49 12.48
CA THR A 27 18.83 16.01 13.88
C THR A 27 19.94 15.04 14.24
N ILE A 28 20.25 14.09 13.35
CA ILE A 28 21.31 13.10 13.58
C ILE A 28 22.68 13.77 13.58
N LEU A 29 22.90 14.73 12.69
CA LEU A 29 24.14 15.52 12.65
C LEU A 29 24.31 16.37 13.92
N LEU A 30 23.24 16.99 14.41
CA LEU A 30 23.26 17.76 15.64
C LEU A 30 23.56 16.86 16.84
N LEU A 31 22.91 15.69 16.91
CA LEU A 31 23.15 14.70 17.97
C LEU A 31 24.59 14.15 17.92
N ALA A 32 25.11 13.81 16.75
CA ALA A 32 26.49 13.37 16.56
C ALA A 32 27.49 14.44 17.02
N SER A 33 27.24 15.69 16.67
CA SER A 33 28.06 16.84 17.09
C SER A 33 28.02 17.06 18.60
N LEU A 34 26.83 16.98 19.20
CA LEU A 34 26.63 17.12 20.64
C LEU A 34 27.33 16.01 21.42
N LEU A 35 27.19 14.75 21.01
CA LEU A 35 27.86 13.61 21.63
C LEU A 35 29.39 13.70 21.47
N THR A 36 29.87 14.16 20.32
CA THR A 36 31.29 14.43 20.11
C THR A 36 31.79 15.48 21.11
N GLY A 37 31.08 16.60 21.26
CA GLY A 37 31.42 17.64 22.23
C GLY A 37 31.41 17.13 23.68
N LEU A 38 30.38 16.35 24.05
CA LEU A 38 30.25 15.76 25.38
C LEU A 38 31.41 14.79 25.70
N SER A 39 31.86 14.02 24.71
CA SER A 39 33.01 13.12 24.82
C SER A 39 34.31 13.89 25.10
N PHE A 40 34.53 15.02 24.41
CA PHE A 40 35.69 15.88 24.67
C PHE A 40 35.65 16.51 26.07
N VAL A 41 34.49 17.03 26.50
CA VAL A 41 34.31 17.61 27.84
C VAL A 41 34.52 16.55 28.93
N ALA A 42 33.93 15.37 28.76
CA ALA A 42 34.06 14.29 29.72
C ALA A 42 35.50 13.77 29.81
N SER A 43 36.20 13.64 28.67
CA SER A 43 37.61 13.25 28.63
C SER A 43 38.50 14.29 29.29
N ALA A 44 38.25 15.58 29.06
CA ALA A 44 38.98 16.67 29.69
C ALA A 44 38.79 16.70 31.22
N ALA A 45 37.61 16.30 31.71
CA ALA A 45 37.32 16.22 33.15
C ALA A 45 37.94 15.00 33.85
N LEU A 46 38.31 13.95 33.12
CA LEU A 46 38.86 12.70 33.66
C LEU A 46 40.39 12.64 33.62
N LEU A 47 41.01 13.35 32.69
CA LEU A 47 42.47 13.41 32.58
C LEU A 47 43.00 14.34 33.68
N PRO A 48 44.04 13.95 34.45
CA PRO A 48 44.74 14.89 35.31
C PRO A 48 45.23 16.07 34.45
N HIS A 49 45.18 17.29 34.99
CA HIS A 49 45.62 18.54 34.33
C HIS A 49 47.14 18.53 34.04
N THR A 50 47.57 17.63 33.19
CA THR A 50 48.89 17.60 32.59
C THR A 50 48.80 18.51 31.39
N VAL A 51 49.14 19.77 31.58
CA VAL A 51 49.24 20.73 30.48
C VAL A 51 50.44 20.31 29.64
N ARG A 52 50.21 19.41 28.67
CA ARG A 52 51.17 19.16 27.60
C ARG A 52 51.17 20.39 26.71
N ALA A 53 52.01 21.36 27.07
CA ALA A 53 52.32 22.47 26.18
C ALA A 53 53.05 21.90 24.97
N ILE A 54 52.40 21.92 23.80
CA ILE A 54 53.06 21.65 22.52
C ILE A 54 53.61 22.99 22.08
N PRO A 55 54.93 23.23 22.17
CA PRO A 55 55.44 24.55 21.90
C PRO A 55 55.58 24.72 20.39
N LEU A 56 54.52 25.29 19.80
CA LEU A 56 54.36 25.51 18.36
C LEU A 56 55.45 26.41 17.78
N VAL A 57 55.95 27.36 18.58
CA VAL A 57 56.93 28.37 18.15
C VAL A 57 58.37 27.92 18.39
N THR A 58 58.66 27.18 19.47
CA THR A 58 60.05 26.79 19.79
C THR A 58 60.46 25.45 19.18
N SER A 59 59.52 24.59 18.78
CA SER A 59 59.83 23.32 18.11
C SER A 59 59.31 23.33 16.66
N ARG A 60 60.18 23.76 15.73
CA ARG A 60 59.85 23.94 14.31
C ARG A 60 59.27 22.69 13.65
N GLU A 61 59.81 21.51 13.94
CA GLU A 61 59.35 20.23 13.37
C GLU A 61 57.95 19.84 13.84
N ARG A 62 57.64 20.01 15.13
CA ARG A 62 56.32 19.67 15.70
C ARG A 62 55.26 20.70 15.33
N GLY A 63 55.61 21.99 15.33
CA GLY A 63 54.72 23.06 14.87
C GLY A 63 54.37 22.91 13.39
N PHE A 64 55.35 22.59 12.54
CA PHE A 64 55.12 22.30 11.13
C PHE A 64 54.25 21.05 10.93
N GLY A 65 54.55 19.94 11.64
CA GLY A 65 53.76 18.71 11.55
C GLY A 65 52.29 18.90 11.94
N LEU A 66 52.01 19.67 13.00
CA LEU A 66 50.65 19.95 13.44
C LEU A 66 49.91 20.87 12.45
N MET A 67 50.58 21.89 11.91
CA MET A 67 50.02 22.76 10.87
C MET A 67 49.71 21.98 9.59
N ALA A 68 50.61 21.12 9.14
CA ALA A 68 50.40 20.25 7.99
C ALA A 68 49.23 19.29 8.22
N ALA A 69 49.14 18.66 9.41
CA ALA A 69 48.02 17.80 9.77
C ALA A 69 46.69 18.56 9.80
N ALA A 70 46.66 19.78 10.34
CA ALA A 70 45.46 20.62 10.35
C ALA A 70 45.02 20.99 8.93
N ILE A 71 45.95 21.35 8.04
CA ILE A 71 45.65 21.64 6.63
C ILE A 71 45.08 20.40 5.95
N VAL A 72 45.71 19.22 6.11
CA VAL A 72 45.22 17.96 5.54
C VAL A 72 43.82 17.63 6.06
N MET A 73 43.56 17.81 7.36
CA MET A 73 42.23 17.59 7.93
C MET A 73 41.19 18.57 7.36
N ILE A 74 41.50 19.87 7.29
CA ILE A 74 40.58 20.87 6.75
C ILE A 74 40.29 20.61 5.26
N THR A 75 41.33 20.39 4.46
CA THR A 75 41.19 20.11 3.03
C THR A 75 40.48 18.79 2.80
N GLY A 76 40.76 17.75 3.59
CA GLY A 76 40.06 16.48 3.56
C GLY A 76 38.57 16.63 3.88
N SER A 77 38.23 17.39 4.93
CA SER A 77 36.85 17.68 5.30
C SER A 77 36.10 18.47 4.22
N ILE A 78 36.74 19.47 3.60
CA ILE A 78 36.15 20.23 2.49
C ILE A 78 35.94 19.32 1.27
N GLY A 79 36.89 18.44 0.97
CA GLY A 79 36.77 17.46 -0.11
C GLY A 79 35.61 16.50 0.10
N VAL A 80 35.44 15.98 1.32
CA VAL A 80 34.29 15.14 1.70
C VAL A 80 32.99 15.91 1.57
N LEU A 81 32.90 17.14 2.10
CA LEU A 81 31.70 17.97 1.96
C LEU A 81 31.31 18.21 0.50
N PHE A 82 32.29 18.42 -0.39
CA PHE A 82 32.06 18.58 -1.81
C PHE A 82 31.62 17.27 -2.49
N MET A 83 32.15 16.12 -2.08
CA MET A 83 31.73 14.83 -2.63
C MET A 83 30.27 14.50 -2.31
N PHE A 84 29.79 14.88 -1.12
CA PHE A 84 28.42 14.58 -0.67
C PHE A 84 27.42 15.72 -0.90
N SER A 85 27.86 16.90 -1.33
CA SER A 85 26.96 18.04 -1.52
C SER A 85 25.93 17.80 -2.63
N GLU A 86 26.32 17.16 -3.75
CA GLU A 86 25.37 16.89 -4.84
C GLU A 86 24.28 15.90 -4.43
N GLN A 87 24.63 14.85 -3.69
CA GLN A 87 23.64 13.90 -3.14
C GLN A 87 22.68 14.61 -2.19
N TYR A 88 23.20 15.42 -1.26
CA TYR A 88 22.38 16.15 -0.29
C TYR A 88 21.45 17.15 -0.97
N ILE A 89 21.96 17.91 -1.95
CA ILE A 89 21.16 18.91 -2.67
C ILE A 89 20.07 18.21 -3.48
N ALA A 90 20.38 17.13 -4.21
CA ALA A 90 19.39 16.39 -4.98
C ALA A 90 18.23 15.88 -4.11
N HIS A 91 18.53 15.31 -2.95
CA HIS A 91 17.50 14.85 -2.01
C HIS A 91 16.73 15.99 -1.36
N ALA A 92 17.40 17.08 -0.99
CA ALA A 92 16.74 18.24 -0.39
C ALA A 92 15.77 18.92 -1.36
N GLU A 93 16.20 19.15 -2.60
CA GLU A 93 15.35 19.73 -3.66
C GLU A 93 14.17 18.81 -3.99
N PHE A 94 14.41 17.50 -4.12
CA PHE A 94 13.35 16.52 -4.35
C PHE A 94 12.32 16.51 -3.22
N ASN A 95 12.77 16.40 -1.96
CA ASN A 95 11.87 16.36 -0.79
C ASN A 95 11.07 17.66 -0.64
N GLN A 96 11.66 18.80 -0.96
CA GLN A 96 10.96 20.08 -0.95
C GLN A 96 9.82 20.09 -1.97
N ILE A 97 10.07 19.67 -3.21
CA ILE A 97 9.05 19.62 -4.26
C ILE A 97 7.98 18.59 -3.93
N GLN A 98 8.38 17.40 -3.46
CA GLN A 98 7.44 16.35 -3.08
C GLN A 98 6.42 16.80 -2.01
N ALA A 99 6.84 17.67 -1.07
CA ALA A 99 5.97 18.19 -0.03
C ALA A 99 4.96 19.24 -0.52
N THR A 100 5.21 19.88 -1.66
CA THR A 100 4.36 20.96 -2.20
C THR A 100 3.75 20.61 -3.56
N ALA A 101 4.01 19.42 -4.09
CA ALA A 101 3.57 19.02 -5.42
C ALA A 101 2.04 18.92 -5.47
N GLU A 102 1.45 19.52 -6.50
CA GLU A 102 0.00 19.48 -6.76
C GLU A 102 -0.38 18.29 -7.65
N SER A 103 0.60 17.66 -8.30
CA SER A 103 0.37 16.53 -9.19
C SER A 103 1.47 15.47 -9.15
N VAL A 104 1.10 14.24 -9.51
CA VAL A 104 2.04 13.12 -9.61
C VAL A 104 3.09 13.34 -10.72
N ALA A 105 2.75 14.11 -11.76
CA ALA A 105 3.67 14.49 -12.83
C ALA A 105 4.80 15.42 -12.34
N GLU A 106 4.50 16.33 -11.42
CA GLU A 106 5.53 17.17 -10.77
C GLU A 106 6.50 16.33 -9.95
N ILE A 107 6.01 15.29 -9.27
CA ILE A 107 6.83 14.36 -8.50
C ILE A 107 7.77 13.56 -9.43
N ASP A 108 7.28 13.03 -10.55
CA ASP A 108 8.13 12.34 -11.53
C ASP A 108 9.22 13.26 -12.09
N GLN A 109 8.85 14.49 -12.46
CA GLN A 109 9.80 15.46 -13.01
C GLN A 109 10.85 15.89 -11.98
N ALA A 110 10.45 16.05 -10.72
CA ALA A 110 11.37 16.34 -9.62
C ALA A 110 12.35 15.18 -9.41
N ALA A 111 11.86 13.94 -9.40
CA ALA A 111 12.69 12.75 -9.26
C ALA A 111 13.66 12.59 -10.45
N LEU A 112 13.21 12.88 -11.69
CA LEU A 112 14.07 12.87 -12.88
C LEU A 112 15.18 13.94 -12.77
N THR A 113 14.83 15.15 -12.34
CA THR A 113 15.78 16.24 -12.15
C THR A 113 16.80 15.89 -11.08
N ALA A 114 16.35 15.36 -9.94
CA ALA A 114 17.22 14.90 -8.86
C ALA A 114 18.15 13.76 -9.31
N TYR A 115 17.63 12.78 -10.06
CA TYR A 115 18.42 11.69 -10.64
C TYR A 115 19.50 12.19 -11.62
N SER A 116 19.17 13.19 -12.43
CA SER A 116 20.12 13.80 -13.37
C SER A 116 21.28 14.52 -12.65
N ARG A 117 21.03 15.01 -11.43
CA ARG A 117 22.01 15.66 -10.58
C ARG A 117 22.87 14.67 -9.83
N TYR A 118 22.25 13.65 -9.24
CA TYR A 118 22.91 12.58 -8.51
C TYR A 118 22.20 11.25 -8.79
N GLN A 119 22.93 10.28 -9.36
CA GLN A 119 22.41 8.99 -9.82
C GLN A 119 22.13 8.02 -8.67
N ASP A 120 21.20 8.39 -7.79
CA ASP A 120 20.65 7.52 -6.75
C ASP A 120 19.50 6.68 -7.31
N ASP A 121 19.51 5.36 -7.09
CA ASP A 121 18.45 4.48 -7.56
C ASP A 121 17.10 4.77 -6.88
N ALA A 122 17.10 5.36 -5.69
CA ALA A 122 15.87 5.73 -4.98
C ALA A 122 14.96 6.62 -5.84
N PHE A 123 15.53 7.53 -6.63
CA PHE A 123 14.76 8.37 -7.56
C PHE A 123 14.11 7.55 -8.67
N LEU A 124 14.78 6.54 -9.22
CA LEU A 124 14.18 5.63 -10.20
C LEU A 124 13.02 4.84 -9.57
N GLY A 125 13.18 4.41 -8.31
CA GLY A 125 12.12 3.77 -7.54
C GLY A 125 10.87 4.62 -7.39
N VAL A 126 11.02 5.92 -7.10
CA VAL A 126 9.89 6.87 -7.05
C VAL A 126 9.22 6.97 -8.41
N ARG A 127 9.99 7.19 -9.47
CA ARG A 127 9.47 7.34 -10.84
C ARG A 127 8.69 6.11 -11.30
N ALA A 128 9.19 4.92 -11.03
CA ALA A 128 8.52 3.67 -11.36
C ALA A 128 7.18 3.51 -10.59
N ARG A 129 7.12 3.93 -9.32
CA ARG A 129 5.87 3.92 -8.53
C ARG A 129 4.85 4.93 -9.04
N VAL A 130 5.32 6.12 -9.44
CA VAL A 130 4.48 7.14 -10.08
C VAL A 130 3.87 6.61 -11.38
N ALA A 131 4.69 5.99 -12.23
CA ALA A 131 4.22 5.38 -13.48
C ALA A 131 3.19 4.26 -13.21
N LEU A 132 3.44 3.41 -12.21
CA LEU A 132 2.48 2.39 -11.77
C LEU A 132 1.16 2.99 -11.28
N LEU A 133 1.18 4.09 -10.52
CA LEU A 133 -0.03 4.75 -10.04
C LEU A 133 -0.89 5.27 -11.19
N GLU A 134 -0.26 5.94 -12.17
CA GLU A 134 -0.97 6.40 -13.36
C GLU A 134 -1.51 5.23 -14.20
N MET A 135 -0.74 4.15 -14.31
CA MET A 135 -1.19 2.93 -14.97
C MET A 135 -2.43 2.33 -14.29
N ASN A 136 -2.47 2.28 -12.96
CA ASN A 136 -3.64 1.83 -12.19
C ASN A 136 -4.84 2.76 -12.40
N ARG A 137 -4.63 4.08 -12.39
CA ARG A 137 -5.69 5.06 -12.63
C ARG A 137 -6.35 4.84 -13.99
N LEU A 138 -5.55 4.57 -15.02
CA LEU A 138 -6.03 4.32 -16.39
C LEU A 138 -6.78 2.99 -16.52
N LEU A 139 -6.36 1.94 -15.80
CA LEU A 139 -7.07 0.66 -15.76
C LEU A 139 -8.44 0.73 -15.11
N ASN A 140 -8.63 1.68 -14.19
CA ASN A 140 -9.88 1.86 -13.46
C ASN A 140 -10.87 2.82 -14.15
N VAL A 141 -10.58 3.27 -15.38
CA VAL A 141 -11.53 4.08 -16.15
C VAL A 141 -12.64 3.18 -16.68
N SER A 142 -13.89 3.41 -16.25
CA SER A 142 -15.05 2.57 -16.62
C SER A 142 -15.28 2.50 -18.13
N GLU A 143 -15.15 3.62 -18.84
CA GLU A 143 -15.31 3.73 -20.30
C GLU A 143 -14.07 4.42 -20.91
N PRO A 144 -12.98 3.68 -21.17
CA PRO A 144 -11.71 4.24 -21.61
C PRO A 144 -11.80 4.71 -23.07
N THR A 145 -11.42 5.96 -23.31
CA THR A 145 -11.31 6.52 -24.66
C THR A 145 -10.07 5.96 -25.38
N GLU A 146 -9.99 6.12 -26.71
CA GLU A 146 -8.76 5.79 -27.46
C GLU A 146 -7.52 6.51 -26.90
N ASN A 147 -7.70 7.74 -26.42
CA ASN A 147 -6.62 8.51 -25.78
C ASN A 147 -6.19 7.88 -24.45
N ASP A 148 -7.12 7.37 -23.65
CA ASP A 148 -6.81 6.69 -22.38
C ASP A 148 -6.05 5.38 -22.64
N GLN A 149 -6.45 4.63 -23.67
CA GLN A 149 -5.77 3.41 -24.09
C GLN A 149 -4.35 3.70 -24.58
N GLN A 150 -4.17 4.73 -25.42
CA GLN A 150 -2.85 5.14 -25.88
C GLN A 150 -1.97 5.60 -24.72
N ARG A 151 -2.53 6.40 -23.81
CA ARG A 151 -1.83 6.86 -22.61
C ARG A 151 -1.41 5.68 -21.73
N PHE A 152 -2.25 4.67 -21.59
CA PHE A 152 -1.93 3.46 -20.84
C PHE A 152 -0.75 2.72 -21.45
N LEU A 153 -0.71 2.55 -22.77
CA LEU A 153 0.42 1.91 -23.46
C LEU A 153 1.73 2.70 -23.28
N ASP A 154 1.67 4.02 -23.41
CA ASP A 154 2.84 4.89 -23.21
C ASP A 154 3.38 4.82 -21.78
N VAL A 155 2.49 4.94 -20.79
CA VAL A 155 2.84 4.88 -19.36
C VAL A 155 3.37 3.50 -18.99
N SER A 156 2.77 2.43 -19.53
CA SER A 156 3.23 1.06 -19.32
C SER A 156 4.65 0.83 -19.85
N GLY A 157 4.94 1.33 -21.06
CA GLY A 157 6.29 1.28 -21.64
C GLY A 157 7.31 2.03 -20.79
N GLN A 158 6.94 3.21 -20.29
CA GLN A 158 7.77 3.98 -19.36
C GLN A 158 7.99 3.25 -18.03
N ALA A 159 6.94 2.69 -17.44
CA ALA A 159 7.01 1.96 -16.17
C ALA A 159 7.98 0.76 -16.28
N VAL A 160 7.88 -0.01 -17.36
CA VAL A 160 8.80 -1.12 -17.64
C VAL A 160 10.23 -0.61 -17.80
N ALA A 161 10.47 0.40 -18.64
CA ALA A 161 11.81 0.92 -18.90
C ALA A 161 12.48 1.49 -17.64
N ILE A 162 11.74 2.27 -16.84
CA ILE A 162 12.25 2.86 -15.59
C ILE A 162 12.56 1.76 -14.57
N THR A 163 11.70 0.75 -14.46
CA THR A 163 11.92 -0.35 -13.51
C THR A 163 13.08 -1.24 -13.92
N GLU A 164 13.24 -1.52 -15.22
CA GLU A 164 14.42 -2.21 -15.76
C GLU A 164 15.70 -1.41 -15.51
N GLN A 165 15.65 -0.08 -15.67
CA GLN A 165 16.77 0.79 -15.30
C GLN A 165 17.06 0.71 -13.80
N ALA A 166 16.05 0.76 -12.93
CA ALA A 166 16.22 0.65 -11.48
C ALA A 166 16.88 -0.68 -11.07
N ILE A 167 16.43 -1.80 -11.66
CA ILE A 167 17.02 -3.13 -11.46
C ILE A 167 18.47 -3.18 -11.98
N SER A 168 18.77 -2.52 -13.11
CA SER A 168 20.13 -2.50 -13.64
C SER A 168 21.13 -1.78 -12.72
N VAL A 169 20.67 -0.74 -12.02
CA VAL A 169 21.50 0.04 -11.07
C VAL A 169 21.60 -0.68 -9.72
N ALA A 170 20.50 -1.26 -9.24
CA ALA A 170 20.42 -1.96 -7.96
C ALA A 170 19.80 -3.36 -8.10
N PRO A 171 20.54 -4.34 -8.65
CA PRO A 171 19.99 -5.68 -8.97
C PRO A 171 19.58 -6.48 -7.73
N ASN A 172 20.15 -6.16 -6.57
CA ASN A 172 19.83 -6.80 -5.29
C ASN A 172 18.74 -6.06 -4.50
N ASN A 173 18.06 -5.08 -5.10
CA ASN A 173 16.92 -4.43 -4.46
C ASN A 173 15.65 -5.23 -4.74
N ALA A 174 15.25 -6.07 -3.79
CA ALA A 174 14.04 -6.90 -3.89
C ALA A 174 12.77 -6.06 -4.18
N GLY A 175 12.72 -4.82 -3.71
CA GLY A 175 11.59 -3.91 -3.96
C GLY A 175 11.40 -3.56 -5.43
N TYR A 176 12.46 -3.49 -6.24
CA TYR A 176 12.34 -3.20 -7.68
C TYR A 176 11.84 -4.41 -8.47
N HIS A 177 12.25 -5.62 -8.07
CA HIS A 177 11.71 -6.85 -8.63
C HIS A 177 10.22 -7.01 -8.27
N ALA A 178 9.82 -6.71 -7.04
CA ALA A 178 8.42 -6.71 -6.66
C ALA A 178 7.61 -5.65 -7.42
N LEU A 179 8.15 -4.44 -7.61
CA LEU A 179 7.50 -3.40 -8.40
C LEU A 179 7.34 -3.82 -9.87
N GLN A 180 8.36 -4.45 -10.44
CA GLN A 180 8.32 -5.02 -11.78
C GLN A 180 7.23 -6.10 -11.91
N ALA A 181 7.08 -6.94 -10.88
CA ALA A 181 6.04 -7.96 -10.85
C ALA A 181 4.64 -7.35 -10.93
N VAL A 182 4.37 -6.31 -10.15
CA VAL A 182 3.08 -5.61 -10.17
C VAL A 182 2.83 -4.95 -11.53
N ILE A 183 3.86 -4.32 -12.13
CA ILE A 183 3.75 -3.70 -13.46
C ILE A 183 3.37 -4.76 -14.52
N PHE A 184 4.06 -5.89 -14.52
CA PHE A 184 3.74 -6.98 -15.45
C PHE A 184 2.41 -7.65 -15.16
N ASN A 185 1.98 -7.73 -13.90
CA ASN A 185 0.66 -8.24 -13.57
C ASN A 185 -0.44 -7.38 -14.18
N ASN A 186 -0.30 -6.05 -14.10
CA ASN A 186 -1.25 -5.12 -14.71
C ASN A 186 -1.27 -5.25 -16.24
N LEU A 187 -0.11 -5.47 -16.86
CA LEU A 187 -0.03 -5.77 -18.29
C LEU A 187 -0.68 -7.11 -18.64
N ALA A 188 -0.55 -8.11 -17.78
CA ALA A 188 -1.22 -9.40 -17.96
C ALA A 188 -2.75 -9.26 -17.87
N VAL A 189 -3.24 -8.47 -16.91
CA VAL A 189 -4.67 -8.11 -16.79
C VAL A 189 -5.15 -7.39 -18.05
N ALA A 190 -4.33 -6.53 -18.65
CA ALA A 190 -4.61 -5.86 -19.93
C ALA A 190 -4.45 -6.78 -21.17
N GLY A 191 -4.20 -8.08 -20.99
CA GLY A 191 -4.12 -9.06 -22.08
C GLY A 191 -2.78 -9.08 -22.84
N ILE A 192 -1.73 -8.46 -22.31
CA ILE A 192 -0.40 -8.50 -22.94
C ILE A 192 0.22 -9.89 -22.78
N GLN A 193 0.60 -10.50 -23.91
CA GLN A 193 1.23 -11.82 -23.94
C GLN A 193 2.52 -11.85 -23.12
N ASP A 194 2.80 -13.00 -22.49
CA ASP A 194 3.96 -13.29 -21.62
C ASP A 194 4.12 -12.40 -20.37
N ALA A 195 3.28 -11.39 -20.18
CA ALA A 195 3.37 -10.50 -19.03
C ALA A 195 3.17 -11.25 -17.71
N LEU A 196 2.26 -12.23 -17.65
CA LEU A 196 2.06 -13.03 -16.44
C LEU A 196 3.32 -13.82 -16.05
N GLY A 197 4.00 -14.44 -17.01
CA GLY A 197 5.24 -15.18 -16.75
C GLY A 197 6.34 -14.27 -16.22
N ARG A 198 6.45 -13.05 -16.77
CA ARG A 198 7.37 -12.01 -16.27
C ARG A 198 6.99 -11.57 -14.86
N ALA A 199 5.69 -11.37 -14.57
CA ALA A 199 5.21 -11.00 -13.25
C ALA A 199 5.60 -12.05 -12.19
N THR A 200 5.34 -13.32 -12.46
CA THR A 200 5.69 -14.43 -11.58
C THR A 200 7.19 -14.53 -11.36
N SER A 201 8.00 -14.45 -12.43
CA SER A 201 9.47 -14.52 -12.30
C SER A 201 10.04 -13.34 -11.50
N SER A 202 9.50 -12.13 -11.67
CA SER A 202 9.93 -10.96 -10.92
C SER A 202 9.57 -11.06 -9.43
N ILE A 203 8.38 -11.54 -9.06
CA ILE A 203 8.02 -11.69 -7.63
C ILE A 203 8.80 -12.82 -6.96
N GLU A 204 9.08 -13.92 -7.67
CA GLU A 204 9.96 -14.98 -7.19
C GLU A 204 11.38 -14.47 -6.94
N THR A 205 11.90 -13.60 -7.82
CA THR A 205 13.21 -12.98 -7.63
C THR A 205 13.22 -12.07 -6.40
N ALA A 206 12.17 -11.28 -6.18
CA ALA A 206 12.03 -10.45 -4.97
C ALA A 206 12.07 -11.31 -3.69
N LYS A 207 11.28 -12.41 -3.66
CA LYS A 207 11.28 -13.37 -2.56
C LYS A 207 12.62 -14.07 -2.38
N ALA A 208 13.36 -14.35 -3.45
CA ALA A 208 14.68 -14.97 -3.36
C ALA A 208 15.73 -14.03 -2.74
N ILE A 209 15.64 -12.73 -3.03
CA ILE A 209 16.54 -11.70 -2.48
C ILE A 209 16.23 -11.42 -1.00
N ASP A 210 14.94 -11.32 -0.65
CA ASP A 210 14.49 -11.03 0.72
C ASP A 210 13.33 -11.99 1.14
N PRO A 211 13.67 -13.23 1.58
CA PRO A 211 12.69 -14.30 1.80
C PRO A 211 11.77 -14.15 3.01
N ASN A 212 12.07 -13.23 3.92
CA ASN A 212 11.32 -13.07 5.18
C ASN A 212 10.38 -11.87 5.16
N ASN A 213 10.27 -11.20 4.02
CA ASN A 213 9.46 -10.00 3.90
C ASN A 213 8.04 -10.35 3.43
N PRO A 214 7.03 -10.16 4.30
CA PRO A 214 5.65 -10.55 4.03
C PRO A 214 4.99 -9.72 2.93
N SER A 215 5.56 -8.57 2.58
CA SER A 215 5.00 -7.70 1.54
C SER A 215 5.01 -8.35 0.15
N TYR A 216 5.94 -9.25 -0.14
CA TYR A 216 6.00 -9.92 -1.44
C TYR A 216 4.93 -10.99 -1.61
N ALA A 217 4.66 -11.76 -0.56
CA ALA A 217 3.54 -12.69 -0.53
C ALA A 217 2.19 -11.95 -0.55
N LEU A 218 2.08 -10.80 0.12
CA LEU A 218 0.90 -9.93 -0.03
C LEU A 218 0.74 -9.39 -1.46
N ALA A 219 1.81 -8.93 -2.11
CA ALA A 219 1.75 -8.46 -3.48
C ALA A 219 1.33 -9.58 -4.44
N GLU A 220 1.86 -10.79 -4.27
CA GLU A 220 1.43 -11.96 -5.03
C GLU A 220 -0.06 -12.29 -4.81
N ALA A 221 -0.55 -12.19 -3.58
CA ALA A 221 -1.97 -12.37 -3.29
C ALA A 221 -2.83 -11.32 -4.00
N GLN A 222 -2.44 -10.05 -3.96
CA GLN A 222 -3.14 -8.97 -4.67
C GLN A 222 -3.16 -9.20 -6.18
N MET A 223 -2.04 -9.67 -6.75
CA MET A 223 -1.97 -10.05 -8.17
C MET A 223 -2.92 -11.20 -8.49
N ALA A 224 -3.02 -12.21 -7.62
CA ALA A 224 -3.94 -13.32 -7.80
C ALA A 224 -5.41 -12.90 -7.68
N VAL A 225 -5.76 -12.05 -6.70
CA VAL A 225 -7.10 -11.46 -6.55
C VAL A 225 -7.51 -10.70 -7.81
N ARG A 226 -6.63 -9.87 -8.36
CA ARG A 226 -6.88 -9.11 -9.61
C ARG A 226 -7.15 -10.01 -10.82
N ARG A 227 -6.68 -11.25 -10.81
CA ARG A 227 -6.91 -12.24 -11.87
C ARG A 227 -8.10 -13.17 -11.58
N GLY A 228 -8.78 -13.00 -10.44
CA GLY A 228 -9.84 -13.89 -9.98
C GLY A 228 -9.34 -15.26 -9.47
N ASP A 229 -8.04 -15.42 -9.23
CA ASP A 229 -7.47 -16.66 -8.71
C ASP A 229 -7.48 -16.66 -7.17
N ALA A 230 -8.64 -16.99 -6.60
CA ALA A 230 -8.86 -17.05 -5.16
C ALA A 230 -7.97 -18.08 -4.45
N GLY A 231 -7.66 -19.20 -5.11
CA GLY A 231 -6.81 -20.26 -4.55
C GLY A 231 -5.36 -19.81 -4.38
N ALA A 232 -4.79 -19.19 -5.42
CA ALA A 232 -3.45 -18.61 -5.34
C ALA A 232 -3.41 -17.44 -4.34
N ALA A 233 -4.44 -16.59 -4.31
CA ALA A 233 -4.55 -15.49 -3.35
C ALA A 233 -4.50 -15.99 -1.89
N ARG A 234 -5.32 -16.99 -1.54
CA ARG A 234 -5.34 -17.59 -0.20
C ARG A 234 -4.00 -18.21 0.19
N THR A 235 -3.35 -18.89 -0.76
CA THR A 235 -2.03 -19.51 -0.53
C THR A 235 -0.99 -18.45 -0.18
N ALA A 236 -0.89 -17.38 -0.98
CA ALA A 236 0.05 -16.30 -0.76
C ALA A 236 -0.27 -15.49 0.51
N LEU A 237 -1.55 -15.29 0.86
CA LEU A 237 -1.93 -14.67 2.14
C LEU A 237 -1.52 -15.50 3.34
N THR A 238 -1.68 -16.82 3.26
CA THR A 238 -1.25 -17.73 4.32
C THR A 238 0.27 -17.70 4.49
N GLU A 239 1.03 -17.61 3.40
CA GLU A 239 2.48 -17.40 3.43
C GLU A 239 2.85 -16.08 4.12
N ALA A 240 2.21 -14.97 3.72
CA ALA A 240 2.44 -13.64 4.29
C ALA A 240 2.18 -13.63 5.81
N LEU A 241 1.10 -14.25 6.26
CA LEU A 241 0.75 -14.39 7.68
C LEU A 241 1.66 -15.36 8.44
N GLY A 242 2.23 -16.35 7.73
CA GLY A 242 3.28 -17.22 8.25
C GLY A 242 4.58 -16.46 8.57
N GLN A 243 4.94 -15.48 7.73
CA GLN A 243 6.10 -14.60 7.93
C GLN A 243 5.82 -13.51 8.97
N LYS A 244 4.63 -12.91 8.95
CA LYS A 244 4.18 -11.87 9.90
C LYS A 244 2.74 -12.10 10.33
N ARG A 245 2.55 -12.69 11.52
CA ARG A 245 1.22 -13.03 12.06
C ARG A 245 0.31 -11.83 12.29
N ASN A 246 0.88 -10.69 12.66
CA ASN A 246 0.16 -9.43 12.89
C ASN A 246 0.20 -8.52 11.66
N PHE A 247 0.05 -9.10 10.46
CA PHE A 247 0.03 -8.34 9.23
C PHE A 247 -1.41 -7.96 8.86
N THR A 248 -1.84 -6.81 9.35
CA THR A 248 -3.21 -6.32 9.21
C THR A 248 -3.70 -6.31 7.76
N GLU A 249 -2.85 -5.88 6.82
CA GLU A 249 -3.17 -5.80 5.41
C GLU A 249 -3.45 -7.18 4.79
N ALA A 250 -2.69 -8.21 5.19
CA ALA A 250 -2.93 -9.58 4.76
C ALA A 250 -4.19 -10.17 5.44
N LEU A 251 -4.41 -9.90 6.73
CA LEU A 251 -5.65 -10.30 7.41
C LEU A 251 -6.87 -9.67 6.75
N PHE A 252 -6.78 -8.39 6.39
CA PHE A 252 -7.87 -7.66 5.77
C PHE A 252 -8.21 -8.21 4.38
N LEU A 253 -7.19 -8.47 3.55
CA LEU A 253 -7.41 -9.08 2.23
C LEU A 253 -7.95 -10.52 2.35
N LEU A 254 -7.50 -11.28 3.36
CA LEU A 254 -8.03 -12.62 3.63
C LEU A 254 -9.48 -12.57 4.10
N THR A 255 -9.85 -11.62 4.97
CA THR A 255 -11.24 -11.38 5.37
C THR A 255 -12.12 -11.09 4.14
N GLN A 256 -11.67 -10.22 3.23
CA GLN A 256 -12.44 -9.93 2.01
C GLN A 256 -12.61 -11.17 1.13
N LEU A 257 -11.54 -11.95 0.95
CA LEU A 257 -11.59 -13.20 0.21
C LEU A 257 -12.55 -14.20 0.85
N ASP A 258 -12.52 -14.33 2.17
CA ASP A 258 -13.44 -15.19 2.92
C ASP A 258 -14.89 -14.74 2.77
N ILE A 259 -15.16 -13.42 2.78
CA ILE A 259 -16.51 -12.87 2.54
C ILE A 259 -16.98 -13.24 1.12
N ALA A 260 -16.14 -13.02 0.11
CA ALA A 260 -16.48 -13.29 -1.28
C ALA A 260 -16.77 -14.77 -1.54
N GLU A 261 -16.09 -15.68 -0.83
CA GLU A 261 -16.31 -17.13 -0.92
C GLU A 261 -17.40 -17.66 0.02
N GLY A 262 -18.03 -16.80 0.84
CA GLY A 262 -19.06 -17.19 1.81
C GLY A 262 -18.50 -17.91 3.06
N ASN A 263 -17.19 -17.83 3.29
CA ASN A 263 -16.49 -18.40 4.45
C ASN A 263 -16.63 -17.51 5.69
N THR A 264 -17.86 -17.21 6.11
CA THR A 264 -18.19 -16.22 7.16
C THR A 264 -17.47 -16.48 8.49
N GLU A 265 -17.32 -17.73 8.92
CA GLU A 265 -16.60 -18.06 10.17
C GLU A 265 -15.11 -17.64 10.12
N SER A 266 -14.45 -17.84 8.98
CA SER A 266 -13.05 -17.43 8.79
C SER A 266 -12.93 -15.90 8.73
N ALA A 267 -13.86 -15.23 8.05
CA ALA A 267 -13.94 -13.77 8.02
C ALA A 267 -14.13 -13.17 9.43
N ILE A 268 -14.97 -13.79 10.28
CA ILE A 268 -15.16 -13.39 11.68
C ILE A 268 -13.84 -13.54 12.45
N ALA A 269 -13.17 -14.69 12.34
CA ALA A 269 -11.91 -14.94 13.04
C ALA A 269 -10.80 -13.94 12.62
N ASN A 270 -10.68 -13.65 11.33
CA ASN A 270 -9.73 -12.67 10.81
C ASN A 270 -10.06 -11.25 11.28
N THR A 271 -11.34 -10.87 11.26
CA THR A 271 -11.78 -9.56 11.78
C THR A 271 -11.51 -9.41 13.27
N GLN A 272 -11.74 -10.47 14.07
CA GLN A 272 -11.37 -10.47 15.48
C GLN A 272 -9.87 -10.29 15.69
N ALA A 273 -9.02 -10.94 14.87
CA ALA A 273 -7.59 -10.72 14.91
C ALA A 273 -7.22 -9.26 14.59
N ILE A 274 -7.85 -8.65 13.58
CA ILE A 274 -7.65 -7.23 13.25
C ILE A 274 -8.05 -6.32 14.42
N ILE A 275 -9.17 -6.60 15.11
CA ILE A 275 -9.60 -5.85 16.30
C ILE A 275 -8.54 -5.89 17.41
N THR A 276 -7.81 -7.00 17.58
CA THR A 276 -6.71 -7.04 18.57
C THR A 276 -5.54 -6.11 18.20
N LEU A 277 -5.38 -5.79 16.92
CA LEU A 277 -4.35 -4.88 16.40
C LEU A 277 -4.84 -3.42 16.37
N GLU A 278 -6.14 -3.22 16.15
CA GLU A 278 -6.81 -1.92 16.04
C GLU A 278 -7.99 -1.78 17.03
N PRO A 279 -7.76 -1.84 18.36
CA PRO A 279 -8.84 -1.92 19.35
C PRO A 279 -9.68 -0.64 19.49
N ASN A 280 -9.22 0.48 18.94
CA ASN A 280 -9.91 1.77 19.00
C ASN A 280 -10.54 2.17 17.66
N ASN A 281 -10.63 1.25 16.70
CA ASN A 281 -11.22 1.52 15.40
C ASN A 281 -12.69 1.05 15.36
N PRO A 282 -13.68 1.95 15.46
CA PRO A 282 -15.11 1.57 15.47
C PRO A 282 -15.53 0.81 14.22
N THR A 283 -14.90 1.08 13.07
CA THR A 283 -15.19 0.39 11.79
C THR A 283 -14.91 -1.10 11.87
N ARG A 284 -13.92 -1.56 12.66
CA ARG A 284 -13.64 -3.00 12.81
C ARG A 284 -14.73 -3.73 13.59
N TYR A 285 -15.29 -3.07 14.61
CA TYR A 285 -16.42 -3.59 15.37
C TYR A 285 -17.71 -3.58 14.54
N TYR A 286 -17.92 -2.55 13.72
CA TYR A 286 -19.00 -2.53 12.74
C TYR A 286 -18.89 -3.71 11.74
N GLN A 287 -17.72 -3.91 11.13
CA GLN A 287 -17.45 -5.04 10.23
C GLN A 287 -17.71 -6.39 10.91
N LEU A 288 -17.29 -6.54 12.17
CA LEU A 288 -17.61 -7.74 12.96
C LEU A 288 -19.12 -7.91 13.14
N GLY A 289 -19.85 -6.83 13.44
CA GLY A 289 -21.30 -6.85 13.57
C GLY A 289 -21.98 -7.35 12.31
N VAL A 290 -21.58 -6.84 11.14
CA VAL A 290 -22.11 -7.27 9.83
C VAL A 290 -21.87 -8.76 9.60
N LEU A 291 -20.65 -9.23 9.86
CA LEU A 291 -20.31 -10.64 9.71
C LEU A 291 -21.08 -11.55 10.67
N GLN A 292 -21.29 -11.12 11.92
CA GLN A 292 -22.08 -11.87 12.89
C GLN A 292 -23.56 -11.90 12.50
N THR A 293 -24.10 -10.81 11.93
CA THR A 293 -25.46 -10.82 11.36
C THR A 293 -25.57 -11.79 10.20
N ALA A 294 -24.60 -11.80 9.28
CA ALA A 294 -24.55 -12.76 8.17
C ALA A 294 -24.44 -14.22 8.65
N ALA A 295 -23.82 -14.45 9.81
CA ALA A 295 -23.75 -15.75 10.47
C ALA A 295 -25.01 -16.10 11.30
N ALA A 296 -26.06 -15.27 11.26
CA ALA A 296 -27.27 -15.39 12.09
C ALA A 296 -27.00 -15.41 13.61
N ASN A 297 -25.86 -14.86 14.05
CA ASN A 297 -25.51 -14.71 15.45
C ASN A 297 -25.92 -13.31 15.95
N THR A 298 -27.21 -13.14 16.20
CA THR A 298 -27.81 -11.87 16.64
C THR A 298 -27.16 -11.32 17.92
N GLU A 299 -26.88 -12.17 18.90
CA GLU A 299 -26.25 -11.75 20.16
C GLU A 299 -24.83 -11.20 19.91
N GLY A 300 -24.02 -11.91 19.14
CA GLY A 300 -22.68 -11.46 18.76
C GLY A 300 -22.69 -10.16 17.96
N ALA A 301 -23.65 -9.99 17.06
CA ALA A 301 -23.81 -8.78 16.26
C ALA A 301 -24.19 -7.57 17.13
N LEU A 302 -25.14 -7.71 18.05
CA LEU A 302 -25.53 -6.66 18.99
C LEU A 302 -24.36 -6.21 19.86
N VAL A 303 -23.54 -7.14 20.36
CA VAL A 303 -22.31 -6.83 21.11
C VAL A 303 -21.33 -6.03 20.26
N ALA A 304 -21.09 -6.46 19.02
CA ALA A 304 -20.15 -5.80 18.12
C ALA A 304 -20.60 -4.39 17.71
N TYR A 305 -21.85 -4.20 17.30
CA TYR A 305 -22.38 -2.85 17.00
C TYR A 305 -22.38 -1.94 18.22
N THR A 306 -22.66 -2.48 19.41
CA THR A 306 -22.59 -1.70 20.65
C THR A 306 -21.18 -1.27 20.98
N ALA A 307 -20.17 -2.11 20.72
CA ALA A 307 -18.77 -1.74 20.86
C ALA A 307 -18.38 -0.62 19.87
N ALA A 308 -18.82 -0.70 18.61
CA ALA A 308 -18.61 0.37 17.63
C ALA A 308 -19.21 1.71 18.13
N LEU A 309 -20.45 1.69 18.63
CA LEU A 309 -21.15 2.88 19.15
C LEU A 309 -20.62 3.39 20.49
N THR A 310 -19.86 2.57 21.22
CA THR A 310 -19.15 3.00 22.42
C THR A 310 -17.90 3.81 22.06
N LEU A 311 -17.20 3.41 21.00
CA LEU A 311 -16.03 4.12 20.47
C LEU A 311 -16.42 5.38 19.71
N ASP A 312 -17.48 5.29 18.90
CA ASP A 312 -18.05 6.41 18.16
C ASP A 312 -19.58 6.42 18.30
N PRO A 313 -20.13 7.24 19.22
CA PRO A 313 -21.57 7.37 19.39
C PRO A 313 -22.32 7.88 18.16
N ASN A 314 -21.64 8.50 17.20
CA ASN A 314 -22.26 9.06 16.01
C ASN A 314 -22.27 8.10 14.82
N TYR A 315 -21.64 6.93 14.93
CA TYR A 315 -21.52 5.93 13.85
C TYR A 315 -22.89 5.45 13.35
N ALA A 316 -23.42 6.14 12.34
CA ALA A 316 -24.79 6.02 11.84
C ALA A 316 -25.08 4.61 11.34
N ASN A 317 -24.14 4.01 10.60
CA ASN A 317 -24.29 2.65 10.07
C ASN A 317 -24.41 1.60 11.18
N ALA A 318 -23.55 1.63 12.20
CA ALA A 318 -23.61 0.70 13.32
C ALA A 318 -24.92 0.84 14.11
N ARG A 319 -25.42 2.08 14.28
CA ARG A 319 -26.71 2.35 14.93
C ARG A 319 -27.89 1.82 14.10
N TYR A 320 -27.85 2.04 12.79
CA TYR A 320 -28.86 1.55 11.86
C TYR A 320 -29.01 0.03 11.94
N PHE A 321 -27.92 -0.73 11.76
CA PHE A 321 -27.98 -2.20 11.78
C PHE A 321 -28.30 -2.77 13.16
N ARG A 322 -27.83 -2.13 14.24
CA ARG A 322 -28.25 -2.52 15.60
C ARG A 322 -29.75 -2.36 15.80
N ALA A 323 -30.32 -1.23 15.34
CA ALA A 323 -31.74 -0.98 15.46
C ALA A 323 -32.59 -2.00 14.68
N LEU A 324 -32.14 -2.43 13.50
CA LEU A 324 -32.81 -3.51 12.75
C LEU A 324 -32.80 -4.83 13.53
N LEU A 325 -31.68 -5.21 14.14
CA LEU A 325 -31.61 -6.42 14.99
C LEU A 325 -32.49 -6.30 16.24
N LEU A 326 -32.58 -5.12 16.85
CA LEU A 326 -33.47 -4.87 17.99
C LEU A 326 -34.95 -4.99 17.59
N ALA A 327 -35.31 -4.50 16.40
CA ALA A 327 -36.65 -4.66 15.86
C ALA A 327 -37.00 -6.14 15.65
N GLU A 328 -36.09 -6.94 15.09
CA GLU A 328 -36.27 -8.38 14.93
C GLU A 328 -36.39 -9.12 16.28
N ALA A 329 -35.68 -8.64 17.31
CA ALA A 329 -35.78 -9.15 18.68
C ALA A 329 -37.07 -8.72 19.41
N GLY A 330 -37.91 -7.88 18.80
CA GLY A 330 -39.16 -7.36 19.38
C GLY A 330 -38.99 -6.12 20.26
N GLU A 331 -37.79 -5.52 20.29
CA GLU A 331 -37.51 -4.25 20.98
C GLU A 331 -37.86 -3.04 20.08
N THR A 332 -39.09 -3.02 19.56
CA THR A 332 -39.54 -2.05 18.55
C THR A 332 -39.40 -0.59 18.98
N GLU A 333 -39.72 -0.26 20.24
CA GLU A 333 -39.61 1.13 20.74
C GLU A 333 -38.16 1.61 20.75
N THR A 334 -37.22 0.76 21.19
CA THR A 334 -35.79 1.05 21.19
C THR A 334 -35.26 1.21 19.76
N ALA A 335 -35.65 0.31 18.86
CA ALA A 335 -35.28 0.37 17.45
C ALA A 335 -35.75 1.68 16.78
N ILE A 336 -37.00 2.09 16.98
CA ILE A 336 -37.53 3.35 16.44
C ILE A 336 -36.73 4.55 16.99
N SER A 337 -36.41 4.55 18.28
CA SER A 337 -35.61 5.61 18.89
C SER A 337 -34.22 5.72 18.24
N GLU A 338 -33.54 4.60 18.03
CA GLU A 338 -32.22 4.57 17.40
C GLU A 338 -32.26 5.02 15.94
N LEU A 339 -33.24 4.55 15.16
CA LEU A 339 -33.40 4.96 13.76
C LEU A 339 -33.72 6.44 13.61
N ARG A 340 -34.47 7.03 14.55
CA ARG A 340 -34.73 8.48 14.55
C ARG A 340 -33.46 9.29 14.77
N ILE A 341 -32.54 8.83 15.61
CA ILE A 341 -31.22 9.47 15.76
C ILE A 341 -30.45 9.42 14.44
N VAL A 342 -30.45 8.27 13.74
CA VAL A 342 -29.82 8.15 12.41
C VAL A 342 -30.48 9.07 11.39
N GLN A 343 -31.80 9.28 11.48
CA GLN A 343 -32.56 10.15 10.58
C GLN A 343 -32.19 11.62 10.73
N GLU A 344 -31.68 12.08 11.88
CA GLU A 344 -31.26 13.47 12.08
C GLU A 344 -30.15 13.89 11.09
N SER A 345 -29.22 12.97 10.78
CA SER A 345 -28.15 13.17 9.78
C SER A 345 -28.50 12.64 8.38
N ASN A 346 -29.59 11.88 8.23
CA ASN A 346 -30.03 11.24 6.99
C ASN A 346 -31.49 11.61 6.64
N GLN A 347 -31.81 12.90 6.70
CA GLN A 347 -33.20 13.40 6.63
C GLN A 347 -33.93 13.06 5.31
N GLU A 348 -33.18 12.95 4.22
CA GLU A 348 -33.71 12.66 2.88
C GLU A 348 -33.70 11.15 2.55
N ASN A 349 -33.29 10.29 3.48
CA ASN A 349 -33.26 8.85 3.26
C ASN A 349 -34.68 8.26 3.34
N GLU A 350 -35.30 8.07 2.16
CA GLU A 350 -36.65 7.51 2.02
C GLU A 350 -36.75 6.09 2.60
N SER A 351 -35.72 5.27 2.42
CA SER A 351 -35.65 3.90 2.94
C SER A 351 -35.70 3.87 4.46
N LEU A 352 -34.92 4.73 5.13
CA LEU A 352 -34.93 4.89 6.58
C LEU A 352 -36.31 5.34 7.09
N THR A 353 -36.93 6.30 6.39
CA THR A 353 -38.27 6.80 6.74
C THR A 353 -39.33 5.70 6.60
N ALA A 354 -39.25 4.88 5.56
CA ALA A 354 -40.16 3.76 5.35
C ALA A 354 -40.03 2.69 6.43
N ILE A 355 -38.81 2.34 6.84
CA ILE A 355 -38.55 1.37 7.92
C ILE A 355 -39.16 1.85 9.24
N ILE A 356 -38.98 3.13 9.59
CA ILE A 356 -39.57 3.70 10.82
C ILE A 356 -41.09 3.60 10.78
N ALA A 357 -41.73 3.94 9.66
CA ALA A 357 -43.18 3.85 9.51
C ALA A 357 -43.72 2.41 9.59
N GLN A 358 -42.99 1.43 9.06
CA GLN A 358 -43.34 0.00 9.18
C GLN A 358 -43.24 -0.50 10.62
N LEU A 359 -42.22 -0.06 11.37
CA LEU A 359 -42.08 -0.39 12.79
C LEU A 359 -43.20 0.23 13.63
N GLU A 360 -43.60 1.46 13.34
CA GLU A 360 -44.70 2.16 14.03
C GLU A 360 -46.08 1.54 13.77
N SER A 361 -46.30 1.02 12.56
CA SER A 361 -47.55 0.34 12.19
C SER A 361 -47.63 -1.12 12.64
N GLY A 362 -46.52 -1.69 13.10
CA GLY A 362 -46.42 -3.12 13.46
C GLY A 362 -46.37 -4.05 12.25
N GLU A 363 -46.16 -3.51 11.05
CA GLU A 363 -46.06 -4.25 9.78
C GLU A 363 -44.61 -4.49 9.36
N PHE A 364 -43.65 -4.32 10.27
CA PHE A 364 -42.24 -4.52 9.97
C PHE A 364 -41.96 -5.94 9.49
N VAL A 365 -41.48 -6.03 8.25
CA VAL A 365 -40.92 -7.24 7.67
C VAL A 365 -39.41 -7.06 7.65
N SER A 366 -38.71 -7.95 8.36
CA SER A 366 -37.26 -8.08 8.31
C SER A 366 -36.79 -8.01 6.85
N ALA A 367 -36.05 -6.95 6.52
CA ALA A 367 -35.33 -6.86 5.26
C ALA A 367 -34.03 -7.66 5.40
N PRO A 368 -33.56 -8.35 4.34
CA PRO A 368 -32.26 -9.00 4.38
C PRO A 368 -31.19 -7.97 4.77
N ILE A 369 -30.57 -8.18 5.93
CA ILE A 369 -29.38 -7.45 6.35
C ILE A 369 -28.20 -8.03 5.57
N ALA A 370 -28.26 -7.90 4.25
CA ALA A 370 -27.20 -8.35 3.35
C ALA A 370 -26.31 -7.15 3.03
N PRO A 371 -24.99 -7.24 3.21
CA PRO A 371 -24.07 -6.28 2.63
C PRO A 371 -24.06 -6.54 1.11
N GLN A 372 -25.00 -5.93 0.39
CA GLN A 372 -24.99 -5.90 -1.07
C GLN A 372 -24.10 -4.72 -1.49
N GLY A 373 -22.79 -4.96 -1.61
CA GLY A 373 -21.86 -3.99 -2.18
C GLY A 373 -21.59 -2.73 -1.35
N ASP A 374 -20.94 -1.78 -2.01
CA ASP A 374 -20.29 -0.57 -1.45
C ASP A 374 -21.25 0.52 -0.95
N GLU A 375 -22.56 0.29 -1.04
CA GLU A 375 -23.56 1.25 -0.60
C GLU A 375 -23.91 1.01 0.88
N THR A 376 -23.30 1.81 1.76
CA THR A 376 -23.74 1.90 3.14
C THR A 376 -25.18 2.42 3.19
N PRO A 377 -26.11 1.76 3.90
CA PRO A 377 -27.54 2.11 3.85
C PRO A 377 -27.85 3.51 4.39
N VAL A 378 -26.93 4.11 5.15
CA VAL A 378 -27.02 5.48 5.64
C VAL A 378 -25.67 6.19 5.46
N SER A 379 -25.73 7.49 5.15
CA SER A 379 -24.55 8.34 5.05
C SER A 379 -23.99 8.59 6.44
N GLU A 380 -22.67 8.48 6.56
CA GLU A 380 -21.92 8.88 7.74
C GLU A 380 -21.56 10.36 7.62
N PRO A 381 -21.84 11.20 8.63
CA PRO A 381 -21.26 12.55 8.67
C PRO A 381 -19.73 12.44 8.72
N ALA A 382 -19.03 13.34 8.01
CA ALA A 382 -17.56 13.38 8.08
C ALA A 382 -17.11 13.55 9.54
N PRO A 383 -16.11 12.79 10.03
CA PRO A 383 -15.65 12.94 11.40
C PRO A 383 -15.17 14.37 11.64
N GLU A 384 -15.75 15.04 12.63
CA GLU A 384 -15.23 16.31 13.12
C GLU A 384 -14.02 16.02 14.02
N ASP A 385 -12.82 16.03 13.45
CA ASP A 385 -11.58 15.98 14.23
C ASP A 385 -11.42 17.28 15.04
N ALA A 386 -11.17 17.14 16.34
CA ALA A 386 -10.95 18.25 17.28
C ALA A 386 -9.69 19.11 16.99
N ASP A 387 -8.95 18.84 15.90
CA ASP A 387 -7.73 19.57 15.53
C ASP A 387 -7.72 20.07 14.07
N GLY A 388 -8.87 20.10 13.38
CA GLY A 388 -9.00 20.73 12.05
C GLY A 388 -8.05 20.18 10.96
N THR A 389 -7.41 19.05 11.23
CA THR A 389 -6.68 18.26 10.26
C THR A 389 -7.66 17.28 9.69
N VAL A 390 -7.97 17.42 8.40
CA VAL A 390 -8.67 16.39 7.63
C VAL A 390 -7.69 15.23 7.51
N THR A 391 -7.54 14.43 8.57
CA THR A 391 -7.16 13.04 8.37
C THR A 391 -8.45 12.36 8.00
N SER A 392 -8.75 12.32 6.71
CA SER A 392 -9.82 11.47 6.19
C SER A 392 -9.77 10.16 6.97
N PRO A 393 -10.87 9.71 7.59
CA PRO A 393 -10.91 8.33 8.03
C PRO A 393 -10.57 7.56 6.76
N VAL A 394 -9.55 6.72 6.83
CA VAL A 394 -9.39 5.68 5.83
C VAL A 394 -10.63 4.80 6.02
N VAL A 395 -11.76 5.24 5.45
CA VAL A 395 -12.62 4.36 4.69
C VAL A 395 -11.63 3.79 3.69
N PRO A 396 -11.22 2.52 3.82
CA PRO A 396 -10.64 1.88 2.67
C PRO A 396 -11.81 1.81 1.72
N ASP A 397 -11.90 2.78 0.80
CA ASP A 397 -12.66 2.64 -0.42
C ASP A 397 -12.38 1.22 -0.91
N SER A 398 -13.45 0.46 -1.00
CA SER A 398 -13.52 -0.99 -1.17
C SER A 398 -13.05 -1.46 -2.55
N ASP A 399 -12.17 -0.70 -3.19
CA ASP A 399 -11.71 -0.89 -4.57
C ASP A 399 -10.58 -1.92 -4.71
N LEU A 400 -10.51 -2.92 -3.83
CA LEU A 400 -9.70 -4.12 -4.13
C LEU A 400 -10.48 -5.14 -4.97
N LEU A 401 -11.81 -4.98 -5.08
CA LEU A 401 -12.70 -5.79 -5.93
C LEU A 401 -13.66 -4.91 -6.76
N THR A 402 -13.18 -3.83 -7.38
CA THR A 402 -13.94 -3.25 -8.48
C THR A 402 -13.88 -4.18 -9.69
N PRO A 403 -14.99 -4.42 -10.41
CA PRO A 403 -14.94 -5.12 -11.68
C PRO A 403 -14.03 -4.33 -12.62
N LEU A 404 -12.91 -4.95 -13.00
CA LEU A 404 -12.06 -4.43 -14.06
C LEU A 404 -12.85 -4.40 -15.35
N ASN A 405 -12.59 -3.37 -16.17
CA ASN A 405 -13.05 -3.31 -17.54
C ASN A 405 -12.39 -4.46 -18.32
N THR A 406 -13.01 -5.63 -18.26
CA THR A 406 -12.66 -6.78 -19.07
C THR A 406 -13.30 -6.55 -20.43
N PRO A 407 -12.54 -6.62 -21.55
CA PRO A 407 -13.16 -6.62 -22.86
C PRO A 407 -14.20 -7.74 -22.89
N PRO A 408 -15.38 -7.53 -23.50
CA PRO A 408 -16.39 -8.57 -23.57
C PRO A 408 -15.75 -9.84 -24.13
N ALA A 409 -15.94 -10.96 -23.42
CA ALA A 409 -15.55 -12.26 -23.92
C ALA A 409 -16.06 -12.36 -25.37
N ALA A 410 -15.15 -12.54 -26.32
CA ALA A 410 -15.54 -12.81 -27.70
C ALA A 410 -16.52 -13.97 -27.64
N ASP A 411 -17.74 -13.74 -28.13
CA ASP A 411 -18.81 -14.72 -28.16
C ASP A 411 -18.23 -16.07 -28.54
N GLU A 412 -18.32 -17.03 -27.62
CA GLU A 412 -18.14 -18.43 -27.95
C GLU A 412 -19.26 -18.75 -28.95
N GLU A 413 -18.97 -18.60 -30.25
CA GLU A 413 -19.83 -19.04 -31.32
C GLU A 413 -20.21 -20.50 -31.03
N GLU A 414 -21.51 -20.71 -30.83
CA GLU A 414 -22.15 -22.01 -30.75
C GLU A 414 -21.58 -22.95 -31.82
N VAL A 415 -20.71 -23.87 -31.39
CA VAL A 415 -20.38 -25.06 -32.17
C VAL A 415 -21.61 -25.95 -32.13
N SER A 416 -22.55 -25.68 -33.05
CA SER A 416 -23.63 -26.60 -33.40
C SER A 416 -23.11 -27.68 -34.36
N GLU A 417 -23.55 -28.90 -34.06
CA GLU A 417 -23.14 -30.20 -34.59
C GLU A 417 -23.21 -30.41 -36.12
N PRO A 418 -22.57 -31.47 -36.67
CA PRO A 418 -22.25 -31.57 -38.08
C PRO A 418 -23.45 -32.06 -38.92
N VAL A 419 -23.71 -31.38 -40.03
CA VAL A 419 -24.62 -31.86 -41.07
C VAL A 419 -23.82 -32.58 -42.15
N THR A 420 -24.08 -33.88 -42.25
CA THR A 420 -23.70 -34.77 -43.35
C THR A 420 -24.30 -34.28 -44.67
N GLU A 421 -23.47 -34.03 -45.69
CA GLU A 421 -23.96 -33.94 -47.07
C GLU A 421 -23.37 -35.06 -47.93
N SER A 422 -24.31 -35.92 -48.34
CA SER A 422 -24.19 -37.04 -49.26
C SER A 422 -23.87 -36.53 -50.67
N THR A 423 -22.79 -37.03 -51.27
CA THR A 423 -22.60 -36.99 -52.72
C THR A 423 -22.49 -38.41 -53.26
N GLU A 424 -23.57 -38.87 -53.92
CA GLU A 424 -23.53 -40.04 -54.80
C GLU A 424 -23.16 -39.60 -56.24
N PRO A 425 -22.65 -40.53 -57.08
CA PRO A 425 -21.90 -40.22 -58.29
C PRO A 425 -22.73 -40.35 -59.58
N THR A 426 -22.28 -39.69 -60.65
CA THR A 426 -22.65 -40.08 -62.02
C THR A 426 -21.47 -39.90 -62.98
N GLU A 427 -21.04 -41.07 -63.44
CA GLU A 427 -20.39 -41.52 -64.68
C GLU A 427 -20.29 -40.63 -65.94
N GLU A 428 -19.38 -41.10 -66.82
CA GLU A 428 -19.19 -40.89 -68.28
C GLU A 428 -18.19 -39.81 -68.73
N THR A 429 -16.93 -40.21 -69.06
CA THR A 429 -16.36 -40.53 -70.41
C THR A 429 -16.25 -39.28 -71.32
N GLU A 430 -15.19 -38.95 -72.05
CA GLU A 430 -14.18 -39.74 -72.77
C GLU A 430 -13.17 -38.75 -73.41
N SER A 431 -11.95 -39.22 -73.75
CA SER A 431 -11.03 -38.68 -74.80
C SER A 431 -10.45 -37.26 -74.62
N GLU A 432 -9.24 -36.88 -75.03
CA GLU A 432 -8.26 -37.41 -75.99
C GLU A 432 -6.92 -36.67 -75.78
N GLU A 433 -5.80 -37.34 -76.09
CA GLU A 433 -4.56 -36.87 -76.78
C GLU A 433 -4.13 -35.38 -76.73
N ALA A 434 -2.86 -34.95 -76.72
CA ALA A 434 -1.54 -35.55 -76.94
C ALA A 434 -0.45 -34.47 -76.72
N GLY A 435 0.80 -34.92 -76.51
CA GLY A 435 2.06 -34.24 -76.88
C GLY A 435 2.52 -33.10 -75.96
N THR A 436 3.77 -33.01 -75.50
CA THR A 436 5.05 -33.66 -75.86
C THR A 436 6.01 -33.47 -74.69
#